data_AF-A0A932IJL4-F1
#
_entry.id   AF-A0A932IJL4-F1
#
_cell.length_a   1.000
_cell.length_b   1.000
_cell.length_c   1.000
_cell.angle_alpha   90.00
_cell.angle_beta   90.00
_cell.angle_gamma   90.00
#
_symmetry.space_group_name_H-M   'P 1'
#
loop_
_entity.id
_entity.type
_entity.pdbx_description
1 polymer ?
#
loop_
_entity_poly.entity_id
_entity_poly.type
_entity_poly.pdbx_seq_one_letter_code
_entity_poly.pdbx_strand_id
1 'polypeptide(L)'
;MRGHWRDAAPAEEAARVPLLQGKQACKDCHKEELARHDKDVHRSIQCEVCHGPGREHCKARTADAPVDQERMFRELEPSNCLTCHSRLAARPTSHPTIDPVAHYAFRGVTDPKTPCQSCHSPHEPLYLDADIAQARKHPLVTQCKDCHRDPETATKQVPEGHVAIFDCKDCHEDIAASFASKSHAKDVQCRTCHKLHKETEFSARMFKNGNPKFCLMCHENKPFKGKGKMPLLKSFAAHLDEVASDEEDRQKRCVDCHLTENIHIKMTKRPPLLPPGAATPTGADAPAAATGTGQASPTPGSTDSEEE
;
A
#
# COMPACT_ATOMS: atom_id res chain seq x y z
N MET A 1 -44.03 -1.42 -15.73
CA MET A 1 -43.79 -0.06 -16.27
C MET A 1 -42.35 -0.02 -16.78
N ARG A 2 -42.15 0.11 -18.10
CA ARG A 2 -40.83 0.44 -18.65
C ARG A 2 -40.65 1.96 -18.46
N GLY A 3 -39.53 2.40 -17.88
CA GLY A 3 -39.27 3.82 -17.65
C GLY A 3 -39.32 4.64 -18.95
N HIS A 4 -39.44 5.96 -18.84
CA HIS A 4 -39.52 6.88 -19.97
C HIS A 4 -38.21 6.88 -20.79
N TRP A 5 -38.14 6.00 -21.81
CA TRP A 5 -37.08 6.02 -22.81
C TRP A 5 -37.17 7.30 -23.64
N ARG A 6 -36.06 8.06 -23.71
CA ARG A 6 -35.93 9.28 -24.51
C ARG A 6 -35.09 8.97 -25.74
N ASP A 7 -35.74 8.72 -26.87
CA ASP A 7 -35.07 8.26 -28.11
C ASP A 7 -34.02 9.26 -28.64
N ALA A 8 -34.22 10.56 -28.38
CA ALA A 8 -33.27 11.61 -28.74
C ALA A 8 -32.07 11.74 -27.77
N ALA A 9 -32.12 11.14 -26.57
CA ALA A 9 -31.11 11.34 -25.54
C ALA A 9 -29.68 10.97 -25.97
N PRO A 10 -29.42 9.88 -26.73
CA PRO A 10 -28.07 9.59 -27.20
C PRO A 10 -27.49 10.70 -28.09
N ALA A 11 -28.30 11.26 -29.00
CA ALA A 11 -27.87 12.36 -29.86
C ALA A 11 -27.67 13.66 -29.08
N GLU A 12 -28.56 13.96 -28.12
CA GLU A 12 -28.44 15.12 -27.23
C GLU A 12 -27.18 15.05 -26.35
N GLU A 13 -26.87 13.89 -25.75
CA GLU A 13 -25.67 13.72 -24.92
C GLU A 13 -24.40 13.75 -25.76
N ALA A 14 -24.41 13.17 -26.97
CA ALA A 14 -23.27 13.23 -27.90
C ALA A 14 -22.97 14.65 -28.40
N ALA A 15 -23.98 15.52 -28.47
CA ALA A 15 -23.82 16.92 -28.86
C ALA A 15 -23.24 17.81 -27.73
N ARG A 16 -23.17 17.30 -26.49
CA ARG A 16 -22.60 18.08 -25.37
C ARG A 16 -21.08 18.16 -25.47
N VAL A 17 -20.53 19.31 -25.13
CA VAL A 17 -19.09 19.52 -25.04
C VAL A 17 -18.55 18.88 -23.75
N PRO A 18 -17.63 17.89 -23.83
CA PRO A 18 -17.09 17.24 -22.64
C PRO A 18 -16.38 18.23 -21.69
N LEU A 19 -16.67 18.11 -20.39
CA LEU A 19 -15.95 18.84 -19.33
C LEU A 19 -14.64 18.16 -18.93
N LEU A 20 -14.63 16.83 -18.98
CA LEU A 20 -13.45 16.02 -18.74
C LEU A 20 -12.62 15.99 -20.03
N GLN A 21 -11.32 16.20 -19.93
CA GLN A 21 -10.41 16.27 -21.07
C GLN A 21 -9.69 14.94 -21.32
N GLY A 22 -9.68 14.07 -20.31
CA GLY A 22 -8.94 12.83 -20.30
C GLY A 22 -7.46 13.05 -20.04
N LYS A 23 -6.84 12.01 -19.50
CA LYS A 23 -5.43 11.96 -19.11
C LYS A 23 -4.44 12.34 -20.23
N GLN A 24 -4.78 12.08 -21.50
CA GLN A 24 -3.91 12.40 -22.63
C GLN A 24 -3.75 13.92 -22.83
N ALA A 25 -4.81 14.72 -22.63
CA ALA A 25 -4.69 16.17 -22.72
C ALA A 25 -3.80 16.74 -21.60
N CYS A 26 -3.85 16.13 -20.40
CA CYS A 26 -2.99 16.51 -19.29
C CYS A 26 -1.51 16.22 -19.58
N LYS A 27 -1.20 15.12 -20.27
CA LYS A 27 0.16 14.69 -20.63
C LYS A 27 0.95 15.74 -21.38
N ASP A 28 0.28 16.49 -22.25
CA ASP A 28 0.95 17.42 -23.15
C ASP A 28 1.68 18.53 -22.36
N CYS A 29 1.17 18.84 -21.16
CA CYS A 29 1.74 19.81 -20.24
C CYS A 29 2.40 19.18 -18.98
N HIS A 30 1.88 18.07 -18.44
CA HIS A 30 2.28 17.48 -17.15
C HIS A 30 2.98 16.12 -17.33
N LYS A 31 4.06 16.11 -18.11
CA LYS A 31 4.76 14.88 -18.50
C LYS A 31 5.36 14.14 -17.30
N GLU A 32 5.93 14.88 -16.35
CA GLU A 32 6.59 14.28 -15.18
C GLU A 32 5.58 13.72 -14.18
N GLU A 33 4.49 14.44 -13.90
CA GLU A 33 3.40 13.97 -13.05
C GLU A 33 2.80 12.70 -13.64
N LEU A 34 2.56 12.68 -14.95
CA LEU A 34 2.03 11.51 -15.62
C LEU A 34 3.00 10.32 -15.55
N ALA A 35 4.29 10.55 -15.76
CA ALA A 35 5.29 9.49 -15.67
C ALA A 35 5.33 8.86 -14.26
N ARG A 36 5.24 9.69 -13.21
CA ARG A 36 5.11 9.20 -11.83
C ARG A 36 3.81 8.42 -11.63
N HIS A 37 2.70 8.97 -12.08
CA HIS A 37 1.36 8.41 -11.94
C HIS A 37 1.22 7.04 -12.62
N ASP A 38 1.73 6.91 -13.83
CA ASP A 38 1.58 5.70 -14.65
C ASP A 38 2.45 4.55 -14.17
N LYS A 39 3.58 4.90 -13.55
CA LYS A 39 4.49 3.96 -12.91
C LYS A 39 3.88 3.31 -11.66
N ASP A 40 2.95 3.98 -10.97
CA ASP A 40 2.44 3.57 -9.65
C ASP A 40 0.97 3.08 -9.67
N VAL A 41 0.44 2.70 -8.50
CA VAL A 41 -0.85 2.01 -8.31
C VAL A 41 -2.09 2.83 -8.65
N HIS A 42 -1.94 4.15 -8.78
CA HIS A 42 -3.03 5.02 -9.22
C HIS A 42 -3.14 5.13 -10.75
N ARG A 43 -2.29 4.49 -11.55
CA ARG A 43 -2.26 4.62 -13.02
C ARG A 43 -3.61 4.54 -13.74
N SER A 44 -4.58 3.81 -13.20
CA SER A 44 -5.93 3.63 -13.77
C SER A 44 -6.93 4.73 -13.37
N ILE A 45 -6.61 5.54 -12.37
CA ILE A 45 -7.41 6.67 -11.92
C ILE A 45 -7.17 7.84 -12.90
N GLN A 46 -8.24 8.49 -13.34
CA GLN A 46 -8.12 9.67 -14.21
C GLN A 46 -7.77 10.90 -13.38
N CYS A 47 -7.02 11.85 -13.95
CA CYS A 47 -6.61 13.07 -13.27
C CYS A 47 -7.82 13.84 -12.71
N GLU A 48 -8.91 13.90 -13.47
CA GLU A 48 -10.11 14.64 -13.08
C GLU A 48 -10.89 14.02 -11.92
N VAL A 49 -10.58 12.78 -11.51
CA VAL A 49 -11.16 12.18 -10.29
C VAL A 49 -10.72 12.95 -9.05
N CYS A 50 -9.47 13.42 -9.03
CA CYS A 50 -8.91 14.17 -7.90
C CYS A 50 -8.95 15.69 -8.15
N HIS A 51 -8.67 16.12 -9.38
CA HIS A 51 -8.56 17.54 -9.73
C HIS A 51 -9.87 18.18 -10.20
N GLY A 52 -10.89 17.38 -10.50
CA GLY A 52 -12.11 17.87 -11.13
C GLY A 52 -11.93 18.15 -12.64
N PRO A 53 -12.94 18.75 -13.29
CA PRO A 53 -12.94 18.90 -14.74
C PRO A 53 -11.86 19.87 -15.24
N GLY A 54 -11.01 19.40 -16.14
CA GLY A 54 -9.86 20.19 -16.61
C GLY A 54 -10.12 21.17 -17.74
N ARG A 55 -11.33 21.21 -18.33
CA ARG A 55 -11.60 21.98 -19.56
C ARG A 55 -11.19 23.46 -19.46
N GLU A 56 -11.60 24.15 -18.39
CA GLU A 56 -11.30 25.58 -18.26
C GLU A 56 -9.82 25.83 -17.98
N HIS A 57 -9.16 24.97 -17.19
CA HIS A 57 -7.72 25.02 -16.99
C HIS A 57 -6.94 24.82 -18.30
N CYS A 58 -7.32 23.83 -19.12
CA CYS A 58 -6.69 23.59 -20.41
C CYS A 58 -6.87 24.77 -21.38
N LYS A 59 -8.00 25.50 -21.32
CA LYS A 59 -8.25 26.69 -22.14
C LYS A 59 -7.54 27.96 -21.63
N ALA A 60 -7.52 28.14 -20.31
CA ALA A 60 -7.02 29.36 -19.67
C ALA A 60 -5.51 29.50 -19.74
N ARG A 61 -4.78 28.40 -19.98
CA ARG A 61 -3.32 28.41 -19.99
C ARG A 61 -2.76 29.16 -21.20
N THR A 62 -2.56 30.46 -21.03
CA THR A 62 -1.61 31.27 -21.79
C THR A 62 -0.30 31.34 -20.99
N ALA A 63 0.79 31.81 -21.61
CA ALA A 63 2.06 32.01 -20.91
C ALA A 63 1.97 33.04 -19.76
N ASP A 64 0.88 33.81 -19.70
CA ASP A 64 0.65 34.92 -18.79
C ASP A 64 -0.51 34.67 -17.78
N ALA A 65 -0.96 33.41 -17.64
CA ALA A 65 -2.07 33.09 -16.75
C ALA A 65 -1.71 33.36 -15.27
N PRO A 66 -2.59 34.01 -14.48
CA PRO A 66 -2.37 34.20 -13.04
C PRO A 66 -2.21 32.86 -12.30
N VAL A 67 -1.21 32.78 -11.40
CA VAL A 67 -0.83 31.54 -10.66
C VAL A 67 -1.98 30.92 -9.86
N ASP A 68 -2.96 31.73 -9.46
CA ASP A 68 -4.19 31.31 -8.77
C ASP A 68 -5.23 30.68 -9.72
N GLN A 69 -5.19 31.03 -11.01
CA GLN A 69 -5.99 30.41 -12.09
C GLN A 69 -5.27 29.23 -12.77
N GLU A 70 -3.95 29.08 -12.56
CA GLU A 70 -3.16 27.94 -13.05
C GLU A 70 -3.42 26.64 -12.28
N ARG A 71 -3.98 26.72 -11.06
CA ARG A 71 -4.14 25.55 -10.19
C ARG A 71 -5.52 24.93 -10.36
N MET A 72 -5.56 23.74 -10.96
CA MET A 72 -6.75 22.86 -10.95
C MET A 72 -7.01 22.26 -9.55
N PHE A 73 -6.38 22.77 -8.49
CA PHE A 73 -6.41 22.15 -7.16
C PHE A 73 -7.55 22.71 -6.30
N ARG A 74 -8.43 21.79 -5.89
CA ARG A 74 -9.13 21.88 -4.61
C ARG A 74 -8.11 21.60 -3.50
N GLU A 75 -8.22 22.24 -2.34
CA GLU A 75 -7.51 21.77 -1.13
C GLU A 75 -7.83 20.27 -0.97
N LEU A 76 -6.82 19.42 -1.14
CA LEU A 76 -7.00 17.97 -1.08
C LEU A 76 -7.07 17.56 0.38
N GLU A 77 -8.26 17.67 0.93
CA GLU A 77 -8.58 17.23 2.28
C GLU A 77 -8.48 15.69 2.38
N PRO A 78 -8.23 15.14 3.59
CA PRO A 78 -8.24 13.69 3.81
C PRO A 78 -9.51 13.01 3.27
N SER A 79 -10.65 13.70 3.30
CA SER A 79 -11.93 13.19 2.78
C SER A 79 -11.89 12.81 1.29
N ASN A 80 -11.07 13.50 0.47
CA ASN A 80 -10.90 13.15 -0.95
C ASN A 80 -10.29 11.75 -1.10
N CYS A 81 -9.24 11.45 -0.34
CA CYS A 81 -8.58 10.14 -0.36
C CYS A 81 -9.47 9.05 0.25
N LEU A 82 -10.15 9.39 1.35
CA LEU A 82 -11.01 8.49 2.10
C LEU A 82 -12.28 8.07 1.34
N THR A 83 -12.65 8.83 0.30
CA THR A 83 -13.68 8.41 -0.66
C THR A 83 -13.39 7.04 -1.25
N CYS A 84 -12.13 6.65 -1.46
CA CYS A 84 -11.76 5.30 -1.94
C CYS A 84 -11.06 4.47 -0.84
N HIS A 85 -10.28 5.11 0.02
CA HIS A 85 -9.42 4.41 0.98
C HIS A 85 -10.04 4.17 2.36
N SER A 86 -11.23 4.69 2.67
CA SER A 86 -11.90 4.29 3.93
C SER A 86 -12.22 2.80 3.96
N ARG A 87 -12.03 2.17 5.12
CA ARG A 87 -12.48 0.81 5.36
C ARG A 87 -14.01 0.77 5.49
N LEU A 88 -14.66 0.09 4.56
CA LEU A 88 -16.11 -0.14 4.55
C LEU A 88 -16.37 -1.63 4.36
N ALA A 89 -17.38 -2.18 5.04
CA ALA A 89 -17.74 -3.59 4.94
C ALA A 89 -18.08 -4.04 3.51
N ALA A 90 -18.58 -3.11 2.68
CA ALA A 90 -18.91 -3.35 1.28
C ALA A 90 -17.69 -3.36 0.34
N ARG A 91 -16.53 -2.81 0.76
CA ARG A 91 -15.34 -2.75 -0.11
C ARG A 91 -14.65 -4.11 -0.15
N PRO A 92 -14.13 -4.53 -1.31
CA PRO A 92 -13.31 -5.73 -1.41
C PRO A 92 -12.09 -5.62 -0.50
N THR A 93 -11.74 -6.70 0.18
CA THR A 93 -10.54 -6.82 1.03
C THR A 93 -9.25 -6.68 0.23
N SER A 94 -9.32 -6.94 -1.08
CA SER A 94 -8.23 -6.70 -2.04
C SER A 94 -8.03 -5.23 -2.43
N HIS A 95 -8.98 -4.34 -2.11
CA HIS A 95 -8.80 -2.91 -2.32
C HIS A 95 -8.06 -2.29 -1.13
N PRO A 96 -7.00 -1.48 -1.34
CA PRO A 96 -6.28 -0.84 -0.24
C PRO A 96 -7.19 0.09 0.55
N THR A 97 -7.69 -0.38 1.69
CA THR A 97 -8.53 0.40 2.60
C THR A 97 -7.90 0.47 3.98
N ILE A 98 -8.15 1.58 4.67
CA ILE A 98 -7.59 1.92 5.96
C ILE A 98 -8.69 2.36 6.91
N ASP A 99 -8.48 2.09 8.19
CA ASP A 99 -9.06 2.91 9.24
C ASP A 99 -8.08 4.08 9.49
N PRO A 100 -8.50 5.35 9.34
CA PRO A 100 -7.58 6.49 9.43
C PRO A 100 -6.91 6.63 10.80
N VAL A 101 -7.64 6.32 11.86
CA VAL A 101 -7.14 6.41 13.24
C VAL A 101 -6.05 5.37 13.46
N ALA A 102 -6.30 4.12 13.09
CA ALA A 102 -5.32 3.05 13.17
C ALA A 102 -4.11 3.30 12.26
N HIS A 103 -4.34 3.87 11.07
CA HIS A 103 -3.27 4.20 10.13
C HIS A 103 -2.33 5.27 10.68
N TYR A 104 -2.87 6.36 11.24
CA TYR A 104 -2.07 7.39 11.89
C TYR A 104 -1.37 6.90 13.15
N ALA A 105 -2.06 6.12 13.99
CA ALA A 105 -1.46 5.50 15.17
C ALA A 105 -0.28 4.59 14.81
N PHE A 106 -0.39 3.79 13.74
CA PHE A 106 0.69 2.95 13.23
C PHE A 106 1.91 3.78 12.82
N ARG A 107 1.68 4.98 12.24
CA ARG A 107 2.75 5.89 11.84
C ARG A 107 3.23 6.84 12.93
N GLY A 108 2.64 6.77 14.12
CA GLY A 108 2.92 7.68 15.23
C GLY A 108 2.53 9.12 14.93
N VAL A 109 1.57 9.34 14.02
CA VAL A 109 1.06 10.68 13.70
C VAL A 109 0.19 11.15 14.86
N THR A 110 0.50 12.33 15.40
CA THR A 110 -0.17 12.87 16.60
C THR A 110 -1.33 13.79 16.26
N ASP A 111 -1.28 14.47 15.11
CA ASP A 111 -2.35 15.34 14.63
C ASP A 111 -3.21 14.63 13.57
N PRO A 112 -4.48 14.30 13.87
CA PRO A 112 -5.37 13.65 12.91
C PRO A 112 -5.77 14.55 11.73
N LYS A 113 -5.47 15.87 11.77
CA LYS A 113 -5.65 16.78 10.64
C LYS A 113 -4.49 16.77 9.66
N THR A 114 -3.41 16.03 9.96
CA THR A 114 -2.27 15.88 9.05
C THR A 114 -2.77 15.42 7.68
N PRO A 115 -2.49 16.15 6.59
CA PRO A 115 -2.95 15.75 5.26
C PRO A 115 -2.29 14.44 4.82
N CYS A 116 -3.02 13.58 4.13
CA CYS A 116 -2.46 12.31 3.61
C CYS A 116 -1.24 12.55 2.71
N GLN A 117 -1.20 13.71 2.03
CA GLN A 117 -0.15 14.10 1.11
C GLN A 117 1.17 14.49 1.79
N SER A 118 1.15 14.69 3.11
CA SER A 118 2.37 14.87 3.90
C SER A 118 3.26 13.62 3.90
N CYS A 119 2.68 12.46 3.60
CA CYS A 119 3.34 11.16 3.57
C CYS A 119 3.22 10.44 2.22
N HIS A 120 2.12 10.62 1.48
CA HIS A 120 1.87 9.95 0.21
C HIS A 120 1.80 10.94 -0.95
N SER A 121 2.44 10.65 -2.08
CA SER A 121 2.20 11.41 -3.31
C SER A 121 0.95 10.85 -4.02
N PRO A 122 -0.09 11.64 -4.33
CA PRO A 122 -1.23 11.14 -5.13
C PRO A 122 -0.82 10.63 -6.52
N HIS A 123 0.28 11.15 -7.06
CA HIS A 123 0.88 10.73 -8.33
C HIS A 123 1.90 9.60 -8.16
N GLU A 124 2.27 9.22 -6.94
CA GLU A 124 3.23 8.13 -6.70
C GLU A 124 3.01 7.54 -5.29
N PRO A 125 1.84 6.93 -5.00
CA PRO A 125 1.43 6.68 -3.62
C PRO A 125 2.26 5.64 -2.87
N LEU A 126 2.91 4.73 -3.61
CA LEU A 126 3.80 3.71 -3.06
C LEU A 126 5.27 3.98 -3.37
N TYR A 127 5.58 5.08 -4.07
CA TYR A 127 6.93 5.47 -4.45
C TYR A 127 7.67 4.36 -5.21
N LEU A 128 7.01 3.64 -6.12
CA LEU A 128 7.63 2.49 -6.80
C LEU A 128 8.88 2.89 -7.59
N ASP A 129 9.95 2.09 -7.50
CA ASP A 129 11.18 2.33 -8.26
C ASP A 129 11.00 2.12 -9.77
N ALA A 130 10.14 1.17 -10.12
CA ALA A 130 9.93 0.70 -11.48
C ALA A 130 8.44 0.65 -11.80
N ASP A 131 8.13 0.56 -13.10
CA ASP A 131 6.76 0.47 -13.58
C ASP A 131 6.04 -0.75 -12.99
N ILE A 132 4.84 -0.51 -12.45
CA ILE A 132 3.97 -1.53 -11.89
C ILE A 132 3.71 -2.71 -12.86
N ALA A 133 3.73 -2.48 -14.17
CA ALA A 133 3.60 -3.52 -15.19
C ALA A 133 4.74 -4.55 -15.13
N GLN A 134 5.94 -4.14 -14.66
CA GLN A 134 7.10 -5.00 -14.47
C GLN A 134 7.04 -5.80 -13.15
N ALA A 135 6.10 -5.47 -12.26
CA ALA A 135 5.93 -6.19 -11.02
C ALA A 135 5.53 -7.66 -11.26
N ARG A 136 6.19 -8.56 -10.52
CA ARG A 136 5.96 -10.00 -10.66
C ARG A 136 4.59 -10.39 -10.15
N LYS A 137 3.88 -11.21 -10.92
CA LYS A 137 2.69 -11.92 -10.46
C LYS A 137 3.08 -12.98 -9.43
N HIS A 138 2.34 -13.03 -8.35
CA HIS A 138 2.39 -14.03 -7.29
C HIS A 138 0.98 -14.62 -7.12
N PRO A 139 0.87 -15.86 -6.58
CA PRO A 139 -0.41 -16.37 -6.11
C PRO A 139 -1.03 -15.40 -5.11
N LEU A 140 -2.36 -15.36 -5.07
CA LEU A 140 -3.05 -14.54 -4.08
C LEU A 140 -2.79 -15.10 -2.67
N VAL A 141 -1.90 -14.43 -1.92
CA VAL A 141 -1.72 -14.64 -0.48
C VAL A 141 -2.97 -14.10 0.19
N THR A 142 -3.91 -15.00 0.44
CA THR A 142 -5.21 -14.66 1.02
C THR A 142 -5.03 -14.70 2.53
N GLN A 143 -5.71 -13.86 3.31
CA GLN A 143 -5.85 -14.08 4.75
C GLN A 143 -7.22 -14.67 5.02
N CYS A 144 -7.40 -15.40 6.13
CA CYS A 144 -8.72 -15.93 6.49
C CYS A 144 -9.78 -14.83 6.45
N LYS A 145 -9.42 -13.62 6.92
CA LYS A 145 -10.29 -12.44 6.95
C LYS A 145 -10.68 -11.86 5.58
N ASP A 146 -9.97 -12.26 4.52
CA ASP A 146 -10.25 -11.75 3.18
C ASP A 146 -11.55 -12.36 2.63
N CYS A 147 -11.88 -13.58 3.07
CA CYS A 147 -13.16 -14.25 2.86
C CYS A 147 -14.10 -14.13 4.07
N HIS A 148 -13.54 -14.14 5.29
CA HIS A 148 -14.30 -14.07 6.55
C HIS A 148 -14.30 -12.67 7.15
N ARG A 149 -15.38 -11.93 6.95
CA ARG A 149 -15.48 -10.53 7.43
C ARG A 149 -15.97 -10.41 8.87
N ASP A 150 -16.44 -11.51 9.48
CA ASP A 150 -16.89 -11.52 10.87
C ASP A 150 -15.74 -11.86 11.83
N PRO A 151 -15.64 -11.18 12.99
CA PRO A 151 -14.59 -11.43 13.97
C PRO A 151 -14.69 -12.80 14.65
N GLU A 152 -15.86 -13.43 14.63
CA GLU A 152 -16.06 -14.75 15.27
C GLU A 152 -15.43 -15.89 14.48
N THR A 153 -15.35 -15.80 13.15
CA THR A 153 -14.78 -16.87 12.33
C THR A 153 -13.32 -17.19 12.66
N ALA A 154 -12.54 -16.24 13.19
CA ALA A 154 -11.19 -16.51 13.67
C ALA A 154 -11.14 -17.53 14.84
N THR A 155 -12.27 -17.76 15.52
CA THR A 155 -12.39 -18.69 16.65
C THR A 155 -13.08 -20.01 16.28
N LYS A 156 -13.58 -20.14 15.05
CA LYS A 156 -14.32 -21.31 14.59
C LYS A 156 -13.37 -22.36 14.01
N GLN A 157 -13.72 -23.63 14.19
CA GLN A 157 -12.96 -24.75 13.64
C GLN A 157 -13.09 -24.74 12.11
N VAL A 158 -11.96 -24.82 11.40
CA VAL A 158 -11.93 -24.81 9.93
C VAL A 158 -12.61 -26.10 9.43
N PRO A 159 -13.68 -26.01 8.61
CA PRO A 159 -14.38 -27.19 8.11
C PRO A 159 -13.47 -28.14 7.34
N GLU A 160 -13.73 -29.43 7.42
CA GLU A 160 -13.05 -30.44 6.62
C GLU A 160 -13.31 -30.17 5.12
N GLY A 161 -12.23 -30.07 4.32
CA GLY A 161 -12.30 -29.69 2.90
C GLY A 161 -12.23 -28.19 2.61
N HIS A 162 -12.08 -27.34 3.63
CA HIS A 162 -11.81 -25.91 3.42
C HIS A 162 -10.45 -25.69 2.74
N VAL A 163 -10.42 -24.84 1.71
CA VAL A 163 -9.20 -24.59 0.92
C VAL A 163 -8.08 -24.01 1.79
N ALA A 164 -6.87 -24.57 1.64
CA ALA A 164 -5.69 -24.06 2.30
C ALA A 164 -5.34 -22.66 1.79
N ILE A 165 -4.99 -21.78 2.70
CA ILE A 165 -4.65 -20.39 2.42
C ILE A 165 -3.12 -20.30 2.28
N PHE A 166 -2.64 -19.75 1.16
CA PHE A 166 -1.20 -19.51 0.94
C PHE A 166 -0.70 -18.34 1.79
N ASP A 167 0.40 -18.54 2.50
CA ASP A 167 1.20 -17.50 3.14
C ASP A 167 2.63 -17.43 2.55
N CYS A 168 3.36 -16.38 2.87
CA CYS A 168 4.68 -16.08 2.33
C CYS A 168 5.68 -17.20 2.67
N LYS A 169 5.64 -17.71 3.91
CA LYS A 169 6.58 -18.71 4.42
C LYS A 169 6.48 -20.06 3.70
N ASP A 170 5.32 -20.38 3.13
CA ASP A 170 5.10 -21.66 2.43
C ASP A 170 6.00 -21.81 1.19
N CYS A 171 6.46 -20.69 0.62
CA CYS A 171 7.43 -20.66 -0.48
C CYS A 171 8.75 -19.95 -0.10
N HIS A 172 8.76 -19.15 0.96
CA HIS A 172 9.87 -18.28 1.35
C HIS A 172 10.30 -18.51 2.80
N GLU A 173 10.44 -19.77 3.21
CA GLU A 173 10.78 -20.17 4.58
C GLU A 173 12.05 -19.49 5.08
N ASP A 174 13.17 -19.58 4.35
CA ASP A 174 14.45 -18.97 4.76
C ASP A 174 14.36 -17.45 4.96
N ILE A 175 13.57 -16.78 4.11
CA ILE A 175 13.38 -15.33 4.19
C ILE A 175 12.52 -15.00 5.40
N ALA A 176 11.45 -15.75 5.63
CA ALA A 176 10.55 -15.55 6.76
C ALA A 176 11.30 -15.78 8.10
N ALA A 177 12.09 -16.86 8.18
CA ALA A 177 12.93 -17.16 9.33
C ALA A 177 13.99 -16.07 9.55
N SER A 178 14.66 -15.63 8.49
CA SER A 178 15.61 -14.51 8.58
C SER A 178 14.93 -13.23 9.08
N PHE A 179 13.82 -12.84 8.44
CA PHE A 179 13.08 -11.62 8.77
C PHE A 179 12.66 -11.60 10.24
N ALA A 180 12.14 -12.70 10.77
CA ALA A 180 11.65 -12.81 12.15
C ALA A 180 12.68 -12.39 13.22
N SER A 181 13.98 -12.54 12.92
CA SER A 181 15.08 -12.14 13.83
C SER A 181 15.51 -10.68 13.71
N LYS A 182 15.03 -9.94 12.70
CA LYS A 182 15.51 -8.59 12.37
C LYS A 182 14.68 -7.49 13.02
N SER A 183 15.27 -6.29 13.10
CA SER A 183 14.69 -5.11 13.75
C SER A 183 13.28 -4.75 13.27
N HIS A 184 12.99 -4.99 11.99
CA HIS A 184 11.69 -4.68 11.39
C HIS A 184 10.56 -5.65 11.79
N ALA A 185 10.88 -6.88 12.22
CA ALA A 185 9.87 -7.92 12.47
C ALA A 185 8.85 -7.58 13.56
N LYS A 186 9.25 -6.71 14.50
CA LYS A 186 8.42 -6.33 15.65
C LYS A 186 7.27 -5.40 15.27
N ASP A 187 7.51 -4.52 14.29
CA ASP A 187 6.60 -3.43 13.95
C ASP A 187 5.93 -3.62 12.59
N VAL A 188 6.51 -4.41 11.68
CA VAL A 188 6.01 -4.54 10.31
C VAL A 188 5.89 -6.00 9.84
N GLN A 189 4.92 -6.23 8.96
CA GLN A 189 4.72 -7.51 8.27
C GLN A 189 5.35 -7.51 6.87
N CYS A 190 5.52 -8.68 6.24
CA CYS A 190 6.03 -8.81 4.87
C CYS A 190 5.30 -7.87 3.89
N ARG A 191 3.96 -7.80 3.99
CA ARG A 191 3.11 -6.94 3.13
C ARG A 191 3.14 -5.45 3.47
N THR A 192 3.95 -5.06 4.44
CA THR A 192 4.20 -3.64 4.74
C THR A 192 5.09 -3.03 3.67
N CYS A 193 6.16 -3.73 3.30
CA CYS A 193 7.07 -3.34 2.22
C CYS A 193 6.73 -4.04 0.91
N HIS A 194 6.41 -5.34 0.97
CA HIS A 194 6.01 -6.13 -0.19
C HIS A 194 4.53 -5.97 -0.46
N LYS A 195 4.15 -4.83 -1.03
CA LYS A 195 2.75 -4.49 -1.28
C LYS A 195 2.19 -5.41 -2.36
N LEU A 196 1.02 -5.96 -2.06
CA LEU A 196 0.29 -6.88 -2.94
C LEU A 196 -0.90 -6.13 -3.55
N HIS A 197 -1.04 -6.19 -4.87
CA HIS A 197 -2.20 -5.65 -5.58
C HIS A 197 -2.86 -6.75 -6.38
N LYS A 198 -4.13 -7.04 -6.08
CA LYS A 198 -4.89 -8.08 -6.79
C LYS A 198 -5.04 -7.69 -8.26
N GLU A 199 -4.72 -8.61 -9.16
CA GLU A 199 -4.95 -8.46 -10.60
C GLU A 199 -6.11 -9.33 -11.07
N THR A 200 -6.18 -10.55 -10.55
CA THR A 200 -7.22 -11.54 -10.84
C THR A 200 -7.63 -12.24 -9.56
N GLU A 201 -8.62 -13.13 -9.64
CA GLU A 201 -9.05 -13.96 -8.50
C GLU A 201 -7.94 -14.90 -7.96
N PHE A 202 -6.93 -15.22 -8.78
CA PHE A 202 -5.88 -16.19 -8.46
C PHE A 202 -4.48 -15.58 -8.45
N SER A 203 -4.32 -14.33 -8.90
CA SER A 203 -3.01 -13.70 -9.00
C SER A 203 -3.02 -12.24 -8.57
N ALA A 204 -1.91 -11.82 -8.00
CA ALA A 204 -1.67 -10.46 -7.58
C ALA A 204 -0.23 -10.04 -7.92
N ARG A 205 -0.03 -8.75 -8.19
CA ARG A 205 1.32 -8.18 -8.34
C ARG A 205 1.91 -7.92 -6.98
N MET A 206 3.15 -8.35 -6.80
CA MET A 206 3.95 -8.04 -5.62
C MET A 206 4.98 -6.96 -5.96
N PHE A 207 4.91 -5.84 -5.28
CA PHE A 207 5.86 -4.73 -5.41
C PHE A 207 6.95 -4.92 -4.38
N LYS A 208 8.21 -5.00 -4.82
CA LYS A 208 9.34 -5.28 -3.92
C LYS A 208 10.15 -4.04 -3.56
N ASN A 209 10.11 -3.02 -4.42
CA ASN A 209 11.05 -1.91 -4.38
C ASN A 209 10.29 -0.58 -4.53
N GLY A 210 10.40 0.23 -3.49
CA GLY A 210 10.10 1.66 -3.55
C GLY A 210 11.39 2.45 -3.45
N ASN A 211 11.36 3.67 -3.99
CA ASN A 211 12.46 4.61 -3.91
C ASN A 211 12.64 5.07 -2.46
N PRO A 212 13.72 5.80 -2.12
CA PRO A 212 14.01 6.19 -0.75
C PRO A 212 12.83 6.85 -0.01
N LYS A 213 11.94 7.55 -0.74
CA LYS A 213 10.74 8.17 -0.15
C LYS A 213 9.83 7.18 0.55
N PHE A 214 9.74 5.93 0.05
CA PHE A 214 8.99 4.86 0.72
C PHE A 214 9.52 4.60 2.13
N CYS A 215 10.84 4.42 2.27
CA CYS A 215 11.48 4.18 3.56
C CYS A 215 11.36 5.40 4.49
N LEU A 216 11.47 6.61 3.92
CA LEU A 216 11.36 7.89 4.63
C LEU A 216 9.95 8.15 5.19
N MET A 217 8.90 7.54 4.63
CA MET A 217 7.58 7.53 5.27
C MET A 217 7.64 7.02 6.72
N CYS A 218 8.56 6.09 6.98
CA CYS A 218 8.91 5.58 8.31
C CYS A 218 10.02 6.37 8.97
N HIS A 219 11.16 6.41 8.32
CA HIS A 219 12.44 6.81 8.89
C HIS A 219 12.77 8.29 8.78
N GLU A 220 11.94 9.14 8.17
CA GLU A 220 12.17 10.58 8.19
C GLU A 220 11.53 11.23 9.42
N ASN A 221 12.31 12.04 10.13
CA ASN A 221 11.81 12.86 11.22
C ASN A 221 10.88 13.95 10.68
N LYS A 222 9.65 14.01 11.18
CA LYS A 222 8.65 15.01 10.81
C LYS A 222 8.00 15.56 12.07
N PRO A 223 7.62 16.85 12.10
CA PRO A 223 7.09 17.50 13.31
C PRO A 223 5.75 16.92 13.79
N PHE A 224 4.96 16.33 12.87
CA PHE A 224 3.68 15.70 13.17
C PHE A 224 3.78 14.23 13.60
N LYS A 225 5.00 13.67 13.67
CA LYS A 225 5.24 12.33 14.21
C LYS A 225 5.70 12.45 15.66
N GLY A 226 5.17 11.60 16.53
CA GLY A 226 5.63 11.45 17.92
C GLY A 226 7.07 10.91 17.98
N LYS A 227 7.61 10.81 19.21
CA LYS A 227 8.95 10.25 19.43
C LYS A 227 9.06 8.87 18.76
N GLY A 228 10.04 8.73 17.86
CA GLY A 228 10.12 7.60 16.95
C GLY A 228 10.26 6.26 17.68
N LYS A 229 9.43 5.27 17.28
CA LYS A 229 9.59 3.86 17.67
C LYS A 229 10.78 3.18 16.97
N MET A 230 11.44 3.91 16.07
CA MET A 230 12.52 3.44 15.20
C MET A 230 13.51 4.58 14.94
N PRO A 231 14.72 4.29 14.44
CA PRO A 231 15.69 5.33 14.10
C PRO A 231 15.13 6.30 13.06
N LEU A 232 15.20 7.60 13.35
CA LEU A 232 14.73 8.67 12.48
C LEU A 232 15.92 9.47 11.94
N LEU A 233 15.97 9.59 10.63
CA LEU A 233 16.89 10.44 9.88
C LEU A 233 16.41 11.89 9.93
N LYS A 234 17.37 12.80 10.08
CA LYS A 234 17.12 14.25 9.94
C LYS A 234 16.74 14.60 8.51
N SER A 235 17.47 14.05 7.54
CA SER A 235 17.15 14.10 6.11
C SER A 235 17.90 12.98 5.39
N PHE A 236 17.44 12.61 4.19
CA PHE A 236 18.14 11.62 3.37
C PHE A 236 19.52 12.11 2.92
N ALA A 237 19.64 13.39 2.57
CA ALA A 237 20.91 13.99 2.17
C ALA A 237 21.95 13.95 3.30
N ALA A 238 21.57 14.36 4.52
CA ALA A 238 22.48 14.32 5.67
C ALA A 238 22.92 12.89 5.99
N HIS A 239 22.02 11.91 5.86
CA HIS A 239 22.37 10.51 6.04
C HIS A 239 23.41 10.05 5.01
N LEU A 240 23.24 10.39 3.72
CA LEU A 240 24.23 10.06 2.69
C LEU A 240 25.56 10.78 2.93
N ASP A 241 25.56 12.02 3.41
CA ASP A 241 26.80 12.73 3.76
C ASP A 241 27.59 12.02 4.88
N GLU A 242 26.89 11.29 5.77
CA GLU A 242 27.50 10.54 6.87
C GLU A 242 28.00 9.15 6.46
N VAL A 243 27.28 8.46 5.55
CA VAL A 243 27.54 7.03 5.27
C VAL A 243 28.07 6.72 3.87
N ALA A 244 27.90 7.62 2.90
CA ALA A 244 28.38 7.39 1.54
C ALA A 244 29.89 7.59 1.49
N SER A 245 30.60 6.58 1.01
CA SER A 245 32.06 6.65 0.84
C SER A 245 32.44 7.34 -0.47
N ASP A 246 31.56 7.28 -1.47
CA ASP A 246 31.77 7.83 -2.81
C ASP A 246 30.44 8.26 -3.47
N GLU A 247 30.52 8.74 -4.71
CA GLU A 247 29.35 9.16 -5.49
C GLU A 247 28.48 7.97 -5.94
N GLU A 248 29.04 6.76 -6.01
CA GLU A 248 28.26 5.57 -6.34
C GLU A 248 27.31 5.20 -5.19
N ASP A 249 27.78 5.28 -3.95
CA ASP A 249 26.97 5.08 -2.74
C ASP A 249 25.76 6.02 -2.70
N ARG A 250 25.92 7.26 -3.17
CA ARG A 250 24.83 8.25 -3.21
C ARG A 250 23.70 7.87 -4.17
N GLN A 251 23.96 6.97 -5.12
CA GLN A 251 22.95 6.45 -6.06
C GLN A 251 22.34 5.13 -5.59
N LYS A 252 22.85 4.53 -4.51
CA LYS A 252 22.31 3.28 -3.95
C LYS A 252 20.98 3.50 -3.26
N ARG A 253 20.13 2.48 -3.25
CA ARG A 253 18.87 2.48 -2.52
C ARG A 253 19.12 2.08 -1.07
N CYS A 254 18.17 2.39 -0.20
CA CYS A 254 18.24 2.00 1.21
C CYS A 254 18.48 0.49 1.39
N VAL A 255 17.82 -0.35 0.57
CA VAL A 255 17.96 -1.82 0.62
C VAL A 255 19.29 -2.32 0.08
N ASP A 256 20.03 -1.53 -0.70
CA ASP A 256 21.34 -1.96 -1.20
C ASP A 256 22.39 -1.95 -0.08
N CYS A 257 22.18 -1.13 0.96
CA CYS A 257 23.02 -1.08 2.16
C CYS A 257 22.40 -1.79 3.37
N HIS A 258 21.08 -1.64 3.61
CA HIS A 258 20.46 -2.07 4.87
C HIS A 258 19.76 -3.45 4.85
N LEU A 259 19.60 -4.10 3.71
CA LEU A 259 18.76 -5.30 3.58
C LEU A 259 19.18 -6.46 4.49
N THR A 260 20.41 -6.96 4.35
CA THR A 260 20.86 -8.19 5.02
C THR A 260 21.01 -8.00 6.53
N GLU A 261 21.46 -6.83 6.95
CA GLU A 261 21.69 -6.54 8.36
C GLU A 261 20.36 -6.30 9.09
N ASN A 262 19.45 -5.51 8.50
CA ASN A 262 18.31 -4.94 9.22
C ASN A 262 16.94 -5.49 8.80
N ILE A 263 16.83 -6.22 7.67
CA ILE A 263 15.55 -6.61 7.09
C ILE A 263 15.46 -8.14 6.93
N HIS A 264 16.20 -8.74 6.00
CA HIS A 264 16.29 -10.20 5.82
C HIS A 264 17.43 -10.54 4.87
N ILE A 265 17.83 -11.80 4.80
CA ILE A 265 18.84 -12.29 3.83
C ILE A 265 18.50 -11.92 2.38
N LYS A 266 19.52 -11.68 1.55
CA LYS A 266 19.32 -11.52 0.11
C LYS A 266 18.96 -12.87 -0.52
N MET A 267 17.87 -12.91 -1.29
CA MET A 267 17.56 -14.09 -2.11
C MET A 267 18.65 -14.31 -3.16
N THR A 268 19.33 -15.45 -3.10
CA THR A 268 20.38 -15.84 -4.06
C THR A 268 19.86 -16.78 -5.14
N LYS A 269 18.72 -17.47 -4.90
CA LYS A 269 18.07 -18.37 -5.86
C LYS A 269 16.55 -18.22 -5.79
N ARG A 270 15.89 -18.44 -6.93
CA ARG A 270 14.43 -18.44 -7.01
C ARG A 270 13.91 -19.77 -6.42
N PRO A 271 12.96 -19.75 -5.48
CA PRO A 271 12.29 -20.98 -5.08
C PRO A 271 11.63 -21.61 -6.32
N PRO A 272 11.68 -22.94 -6.46
CA PRO A 272 10.93 -23.60 -7.52
C PRO A 272 9.44 -23.21 -7.40
N LEU A 273 8.78 -23.00 -8.54
CA LEU A 273 7.32 -22.92 -8.52
C LEU A 273 6.81 -24.25 -7.95
N LEU A 274 5.95 -24.21 -6.92
CA LEU A 274 5.25 -25.40 -6.47
C LEU A 274 4.60 -26.03 -7.71
N PRO A 275 4.88 -27.31 -8.04
CA PRO A 275 4.28 -27.93 -9.21
C PRO A 275 2.77 -27.99 -9.00
N PRO A 276 1.97 -27.79 -10.07
CA PRO A 276 0.52 -27.96 -9.97
C PRO A 276 0.24 -29.38 -9.48
N GLY A 277 -0.40 -29.51 -8.31
CA GLY A 277 -0.71 -30.79 -7.69
C GLY A 277 0.30 -31.31 -6.65
N ALA A 278 1.27 -30.51 -6.19
CA ALA A 278 1.97 -30.83 -4.95
C ALA A 278 0.94 -30.90 -3.82
N ALA A 279 0.65 -32.11 -3.34
CA ALA A 279 -0.19 -32.32 -2.18
C ALA A 279 0.39 -31.49 -1.02
N THR A 280 -0.47 -30.74 -0.34
CA THR A 280 -0.21 -30.26 1.02
C THR A 280 0.40 -31.42 1.81
N PRO A 281 1.55 -31.25 2.50
CA PRO A 281 2.05 -32.29 3.38
C PRO A 281 0.92 -32.63 4.36
N THR A 282 0.40 -33.85 4.25
CA THR A 282 -0.47 -34.41 5.27
C THR A 282 0.35 -34.41 6.56
N GLY A 283 -0.25 -34.03 7.68
CA GLY A 283 0.44 -33.78 8.96
C GLY A 283 1.10 -34.99 9.62
N ALA A 284 1.52 -35.99 8.86
CA ALA A 284 2.19 -37.21 9.32
C ALA A 284 3.73 -37.11 9.34
N ASP A 285 4.34 -36.20 8.56
CA ASP A 285 5.81 -36.11 8.42
C ASP A 285 6.44 -34.81 8.96
N ALA A 286 5.73 -34.06 9.81
CA ALA A 286 6.35 -32.96 10.54
C ALA A 286 7.30 -33.53 11.63
N PRO A 287 8.60 -33.16 11.66
CA PRO A 287 9.45 -33.51 12.79
C PRO A 287 8.84 -32.90 14.07
N ALA A 288 8.75 -33.71 15.12
CA ALA A 288 8.14 -33.34 16.39
C ALA A 288 8.64 -31.96 16.85
N ALA A 289 7.71 -31.00 16.95
CA ALA A 289 8.00 -29.70 17.50
C ALA A 289 8.54 -29.88 18.92
N ALA A 290 9.79 -29.45 19.14
CA ALA A 290 10.36 -29.32 20.47
C ALA A 290 9.43 -28.42 21.30
N THR A 291 8.94 -28.99 22.40
CA THR A 291 8.15 -28.30 23.42
C THR A 291 8.98 -27.16 24.02
N GLY A 292 8.75 -25.94 23.53
CA GLY A 292 9.26 -24.70 24.10
C GLY A 292 8.09 -23.88 24.64
N THR A 293 7.99 -23.83 25.96
CA THR A 293 6.96 -23.15 26.77
C THR A 293 6.66 -21.72 26.29
N GLY A 294 5.48 -21.51 25.69
CA GLY A 294 4.94 -20.19 25.43
C GLY A 294 4.39 -19.57 26.71
N GLN A 295 5.00 -18.46 27.14
CA GLN A 295 4.46 -17.60 28.20
C GLN A 295 3.18 -16.93 27.69
N ALA A 296 2.10 -17.13 28.46
CA ALA A 296 0.85 -16.41 28.29
C ALA A 296 1.04 -14.94 28.71
N SER A 297 0.61 -14.02 27.85
CA SER A 297 0.38 -12.63 28.23
C SER A 297 -1.06 -12.49 28.76
N PRO A 298 -1.29 -11.71 29.83
CA PRO A 298 -2.53 -11.75 30.59
C PRO A 298 -3.67 -10.94 29.94
N THR A 299 -4.89 -11.44 30.10
CA THR A 299 -6.15 -10.74 29.85
C THR A 299 -6.39 -9.66 30.91
N PRO A 300 -6.95 -8.49 30.56
CA PRO A 300 -7.40 -7.53 31.57
C PRO A 300 -8.71 -8.01 32.19
N GLY A 301 -8.68 -8.26 33.50
CA GLY A 301 -9.86 -8.58 34.30
C GLY A 301 -10.73 -7.35 34.54
N SER A 302 -12.01 -7.50 34.26
CA SER A 302 -13.08 -6.63 34.76
C SER A 302 -13.16 -6.80 36.28
N THR A 303 -13.13 -5.70 37.02
CA THR A 303 -13.57 -5.67 38.42
C THR A 303 -14.85 -4.85 38.47
N ASP A 304 -15.95 -5.56 38.70
CA ASP A 304 -17.14 -5.02 39.32
C ASP A 304 -16.81 -4.69 40.78
N SER A 305 -17.27 -3.54 41.26
CA SER A 305 -17.47 -3.28 42.68
C SER A 305 -18.71 -2.40 42.82
N GLU A 306 -19.80 -3.04 43.23
CA GLU A 306 -20.95 -2.44 43.90
C GLU A 306 -20.60 -2.09 45.36
N GLU A 307 -21.43 -1.20 45.92
CA GLU A 307 -21.57 -0.74 47.33
C GLU A 307 -20.41 0.16 47.83
N GLU A 308 -20.66 1.38 48.33
CA GLU A 308 -21.73 1.90 49.21
C GLU A 308 -21.96 3.41 48.96
#